data_AF-A0A3D1YCK1-F1
#
_entry.id   AF-A0A3D1YCK1-F1
#
_cell.length_a   1.000
_cell.length_b   1.000
_cell.length_c   1.000
_cell.angle_alpha   90.00
_cell.angle_beta   90.00
_cell.angle_gamma   90.00
#
_symmetry.space_group_name_H-M   'P 1'
#
loop_
_entity.id
_entity.type
_entity.pdbx_description
1 polymer ?
#
loop_
_entity_poly.entity_id
_entity_poly.type
_entity_poly.pdbx_seq_one_letter_code
_entity_poly.pdbx_strand_id
1 'polypeptide(L)'
;MEFDRARLMNNINTLIKDKNIKIGELENSIGISTGYLSKMSKADNESMPGIDLIWKLAQKLGTSVDMLVGGDFGRSNDNLFQLIRVLDKMKKDTDLHNIEWKRIPKEYYEKVKSGEKQHPLFVPDFMGQTKLEQYSYDSDFTTDPVGIFADCFEGDMLEFGKIYIMNLFCNTKDEGATPYTEIILEQPEQEYEHGMEEGRLIPICSTLGKGQALEPYINELINCIERHEADVNLNSEQKSIISAYMNACTDDELPFN
;
A
#
# COMPACT_ATOMS: atom_id res chain seq x y z
N MET A 1 18.06 5.56 -14.95
CA MET A 1 18.26 4.13 -14.61
C MET A 1 18.39 3.37 -15.91
N GLU A 2 19.35 2.45 -16.01
CA GLU A 2 19.52 1.57 -17.15
C GLU A 2 18.78 0.26 -16.88
N PHE A 3 18.10 -0.28 -17.90
CA PHE A 3 17.29 -1.48 -17.77
C PHE A 3 18.18 -2.73 -17.57
N ASP A 4 17.94 -3.47 -16.50
CA ASP A 4 18.70 -4.69 -16.16
C ASP A 4 17.87 -5.94 -16.50
N ARG A 5 18.18 -6.56 -17.64
CA ARG A 5 17.52 -7.81 -18.08
C ARG A 5 17.73 -8.94 -17.09
N ALA A 6 18.92 -9.08 -16.52
CA ALA A 6 19.21 -10.17 -15.59
C ALA A 6 18.35 -10.04 -14.34
N ARG A 7 18.16 -8.82 -13.84
CA ARG A 7 17.22 -8.50 -12.77
C ARG A 7 15.78 -8.85 -13.15
N LEU A 8 15.30 -8.42 -14.33
CA LEU A 8 13.96 -8.77 -14.81
C LEU A 8 13.75 -10.30 -14.84
N MET A 9 14.69 -11.05 -15.41
CA MET A 9 14.57 -12.52 -15.51
C MET A 9 14.67 -13.20 -14.16
N ASN A 10 15.52 -12.71 -13.25
CA ASN A 10 15.58 -13.17 -11.88
C ASN A 10 14.23 -12.96 -11.18
N ASN A 11 13.67 -11.76 -11.33
CA ASN A 11 12.38 -11.38 -10.78
C ASN A 11 11.24 -12.28 -11.26
N ILE A 12 11.13 -12.50 -12.57
CA ILE A 12 10.15 -13.41 -13.16
C ILE A 12 10.29 -14.82 -12.57
N ASN A 13 11.51 -15.36 -12.51
CA ASN A 13 11.75 -16.72 -12.01
C ASN A 13 11.41 -16.85 -10.51
N THR A 14 11.70 -15.83 -9.71
CA THR A 14 11.32 -15.81 -8.28
C THR A 14 9.80 -15.82 -8.12
N LEU A 15 9.08 -14.96 -8.85
CA LEU A 15 7.63 -14.86 -8.76
C LEU A 15 6.90 -16.13 -9.22
N ILE A 16 7.43 -16.81 -10.25
CA ILE A 16 6.91 -18.10 -10.73
C ILE A 16 7.00 -19.16 -9.64
N LYS A 17 8.17 -19.26 -8.98
CA LYS A 17 8.42 -20.21 -7.88
C LYS A 17 7.50 -19.95 -6.70
N ASP A 18 7.40 -18.69 -6.28
CA ASP A 18 6.58 -18.28 -5.14
C ASP A 18 5.09 -18.63 -5.35
N LYS A 19 4.57 -18.42 -6.57
CA LYS A 19 3.17 -18.75 -6.89
C LYS A 19 2.95 -20.24 -7.22
N ASN A 20 3.99 -21.06 -7.19
CA ASN A 20 3.95 -22.46 -7.58
C ASN A 20 3.35 -22.69 -8.98
N ILE A 21 3.65 -21.79 -9.92
CA ILE A 21 3.18 -21.87 -11.32
C ILE A 21 4.25 -22.57 -12.16
N LYS A 22 3.86 -23.43 -13.11
CA LYS A 22 4.83 -23.95 -14.08
C LYS A 22 5.13 -22.90 -15.16
N ILE A 23 6.41 -22.70 -15.46
CA ILE A 23 6.83 -21.71 -16.48
C ILE A 23 6.11 -21.91 -17.83
N GLY A 24 5.91 -23.16 -18.28
CA GLY A 24 5.19 -23.46 -19.51
C GLY A 24 3.69 -23.14 -19.45
N GLU A 25 3.05 -23.26 -18.29
CA GLU A 25 1.65 -22.85 -18.09
C GLU A 25 1.53 -21.31 -18.14
N LEU A 26 2.47 -20.60 -17.52
CA LEU A 26 2.55 -19.13 -17.62
C LEU A 26 2.70 -18.68 -19.07
N GLU A 27 3.67 -19.26 -19.81
CA GLU A 27 3.94 -18.95 -21.22
C GLU A 27 2.68 -19.11 -22.09
N ASN A 28 1.98 -20.23 -21.94
CA ASN A 28 0.72 -20.47 -22.65
C ASN A 28 -0.35 -19.45 -22.27
N SER A 29 -0.45 -19.09 -20.99
CA SER A 29 -1.48 -18.16 -20.50
C SER A 29 -1.32 -16.71 -20.98
N ILE A 30 -0.13 -16.33 -21.43
CA ILE A 30 0.17 -15.01 -21.99
C ILE A 30 0.42 -15.04 -23.50
N GLY A 31 0.22 -16.20 -24.13
CA GLY A 31 0.28 -16.36 -25.59
C GLY A 31 1.70 -16.38 -26.17
N ILE A 32 2.71 -16.83 -25.42
CA ILE A 32 4.07 -17.03 -25.93
C ILE A 32 4.44 -18.51 -26.05
N SER A 33 5.43 -18.82 -26.90
CA SER A 33 5.85 -20.21 -27.14
C SER A 33 6.51 -20.83 -25.91
N THR A 34 6.26 -22.12 -25.69
CA THR A 34 6.86 -22.85 -24.57
C THR A 34 8.39 -22.84 -24.65
N GLY A 35 9.06 -22.52 -23.54
CA GLY A 35 10.50 -22.37 -23.43
C GLY A 35 11.03 -21.02 -23.91
N TYR A 36 10.18 -20.07 -24.29
CA TYR A 36 10.58 -18.70 -24.64
C TYR A 36 11.28 -18.01 -23.45
N LEU A 37 10.67 -18.03 -22.25
CA LEU A 37 11.24 -17.43 -21.04
C LEU A 37 12.52 -18.13 -20.60
N SER A 38 12.60 -19.45 -20.78
CA SER A 38 13.81 -20.23 -20.50
C SER A 38 14.96 -19.86 -21.44
N LYS A 39 14.69 -19.65 -22.73
CA LYS A 39 15.69 -19.12 -23.70
C LYS A 39 16.06 -17.67 -23.38
N MET A 40 15.10 -16.87 -22.93
CA MET A 40 15.31 -15.48 -22.54
C MET A 40 16.16 -15.34 -21.28
N SER A 41 16.19 -16.34 -20.40
CA SER A 41 16.99 -16.31 -19.17
C SER A 41 18.48 -16.62 -19.38
N LYS A 42 18.89 -17.03 -20.58
CA LYS A 42 20.29 -17.41 -20.84
C LYS A 42 21.20 -16.19 -20.97
N ALA A 43 22.47 -16.36 -20.60
CA ALA A 43 23.48 -15.29 -20.59
C ALA A 43 23.89 -14.84 -22.01
N ASP A 44 23.81 -15.75 -22.99
CA ASP A 44 24.14 -15.53 -24.41
C ASP A 44 23.01 -14.89 -25.22
N ASN A 45 21.84 -14.66 -24.61
CA ASN A 45 20.70 -14.04 -25.26
C ASN A 45 20.64 -12.53 -24.97
N GLU A 46 20.83 -11.72 -26.01
CA GLU A 46 20.75 -10.26 -25.96
C GLU A 46 19.36 -9.70 -26.32
N SER A 47 18.42 -10.56 -26.72
CA SER A 47 17.07 -10.10 -27.08
C SER A 47 16.33 -9.57 -25.86
N MET A 48 15.69 -8.42 -26.02
CA MET A 48 14.86 -7.83 -24.98
C MET A 48 13.40 -8.23 -25.14
N PRO A 49 12.71 -8.59 -24.04
CA PRO A 49 11.27 -8.76 -24.09
C PRO A 49 10.61 -7.40 -24.42
N GLY A 50 9.66 -7.41 -25.35
CA GLY A 50 8.88 -6.21 -25.66
C GLY A 50 8.01 -5.78 -24.47
N ILE A 51 7.67 -4.49 -24.40
CA ILE A 51 6.89 -3.93 -23.30
C ILE A 51 5.53 -4.62 -23.09
N ASP A 52 4.88 -5.05 -24.18
CA ASP A 52 3.62 -5.82 -24.12
C ASP A 52 3.79 -7.14 -23.34
N LEU A 53 4.92 -7.82 -23.54
CA LEU A 53 5.21 -9.06 -22.83
C LEU A 53 5.50 -8.79 -21.34
N ILE A 54 6.29 -7.75 -21.05
CA ILE A 54 6.60 -7.35 -19.66
C ILE A 54 5.31 -7.02 -18.92
N TRP A 55 4.40 -6.28 -19.55
CA TRP A 55 3.10 -5.93 -18.99
C TRP A 55 2.21 -7.16 -18.74
N LYS A 56 2.10 -8.08 -19.71
CA LYS A 56 1.34 -9.34 -19.54
C LYS A 56 1.90 -10.21 -18.41
N LEU A 57 3.23 -10.29 -18.30
CA LEU A 57 3.90 -10.99 -17.21
C LEU A 57 3.60 -10.34 -15.87
N ALA A 58 3.69 -9.01 -15.77
CA ALA A 58 3.38 -8.27 -14.54
C ALA A 58 1.94 -8.55 -14.08
N GLN A 59 0.97 -8.52 -14.99
CA GLN A 59 -0.42 -8.87 -14.69
C GLN A 59 -0.58 -10.31 -14.19
N LYS A 60 -0.03 -11.31 -14.90
CA LYS A 60 -0.15 -12.72 -14.49
C LYS A 60 0.59 -13.03 -13.19
N LEU A 61 1.70 -12.35 -12.94
CA LEU A 61 2.47 -12.48 -11.72
C LEU A 61 1.96 -11.55 -10.60
N GLY A 62 0.87 -10.81 -10.83
CA GLY A 62 0.20 -9.98 -9.82
C GLY A 62 1.11 -8.91 -9.23
N THR A 63 1.92 -8.26 -10.05
CA THR A 63 2.86 -7.20 -9.67
C THR A 63 2.75 -6.03 -10.66
N SER A 64 3.31 -4.85 -10.33
CA SER A 64 3.44 -3.75 -11.30
C SER A 64 4.61 -4.00 -12.28
N VAL A 65 4.60 -3.30 -13.42
CA VAL A 65 5.72 -3.32 -14.39
C VAL A 65 6.98 -2.76 -13.75
N ASP A 66 6.86 -1.67 -12.99
CA ASP A 66 7.97 -1.03 -12.30
C ASP A 66 8.63 -1.97 -11.28
N MET A 67 7.82 -2.71 -10.51
CA MET A 67 8.31 -3.75 -9.60
C MET A 67 9.00 -4.89 -10.35
N LEU A 68 8.39 -5.35 -11.44
CA LEU A 68 8.91 -6.49 -12.20
C LEU A 68 10.28 -6.17 -12.84
N VAL A 69 10.47 -4.93 -13.30
CA VAL A 69 11.69 -4.47 -13.96
C VAL A 69 12.74 -3.96 -12.97
N GLY A 70 12.33 -3.16 -11.99
CA GLY A 70 13.23 -2.43 -11.09
C GLY A 70 13.51 -3.14 -9.77
N GLY A 71 12.59 -4.00 -9.29
CA GLY A 71 12.70 -4.69 -8.01
C GLY A 71 13.83 -5.70 -7.95
N ASP A 72 14.19 -6.16 -6.75
CA ASP A 72 15.13 -7.27 -6.55
C ASP A 72 14.47 -8.36 -5.71
N PHE A 73 13.66 -9.19 -6.36
CA PHE A 73 12.98 -10.30 -5.68
C PHE A 73 13.95 -11.43 -5.27
N GLY A 74 15.19 -11.44 -5.76
CA GLY A 74 16.19 -12.44 -5.38
C GLY A 74 16.93 -12.13 -4.07
N ARG A 75 16.97 -10.86 -3.65
CA ARG A 75 17.64 -10.42 -2.40
C ARG A 75 16.68 -10.04 -1.27
N SER A 76 15.41 -9.85 -1.57
CA SER A 76 14.40 -9.48 -0.58
C SER A 76 14.13 -10.66 0.34
N ASN A 77 14.22 -10.47 1.66
CA ASN A 77 13.67 -11.46 2.59
C ASN A 77 12.15 -11.54 2.37
N ASP A 78 11.54 -12.70 2.64
CA ASP A 78 10.12 -12.94 2.36
C ASP A 78 9.20 -11.83 2.89
N ASN A 79 9.59 -11.16 3.98
CA ASN A 79 8.84 -10.07 4.61
C ASN A 79 8.78 -8.80 3.75
N LEU A 80 9.90 -8.34 3.18
CA LEU A 80 9.90 -7.16 2.31
C LEU A 80 8.97 -7.39 1.12
N PHE A 81 9.01 -8.59 0.56
CA PHE A 81 8.16 -8.96 -0.57
C PHE A 81 6.68 -9.06 -0.19
N GLN A 82 6.36 -9.59 0.99
CA GLN A 82 5.00 -9.56 1.52
C GLN A 82 4.48 -8.13 1.69
N LEU A 83 5.29 -7.22 2.24
CA LEU A 83 4.91 -5.81 2.40
C LEU A 83 4.66 -5.13 1.05
N ILE A 84 5.53 -5.34 0.08
CA ILE A 84 5.37 -4.86 -1.31
C ILE A 84 4.04 -5.33 -1.91
N ARG A 85 3.68 -6.60 -1.70
CA ARG A 85 2.39 -7.16 -2.16
C ARG A 85 1.18 -6.54 -1.48
N VAL A 86 1.29 -6.29 -0.17
CA VAL A 86 0.23 -5.63 0.59
C VAL A 86 0.02 -4.21 0.05
N LEU A 87 1.08 -3.44 -0.19
CA LEU A 87 0.99 -2.09 -0.76
C LEU A 87 0.38 -2.09 -2.17
N ASP A 88 0.77 -3.02 -3.04
CA ASP A 88 0.19 -3.15 -4.37
C ASP A 88 -1.31 -3.54 -4.33
N LYS A 89 -1.70 -4.40 -3.38
CA LYS A 89 -3.11 -4.74 -3.16
C LYS A 89 -3.91 -3.54 -2.63
N MET A 90 -3.38 -2.79 -1.67
CA MET A 90 -4.01 -1.56 -1.16
C MET A 90 -4.20 -0.51 -2.25
N LYS A 91 -3.21 -0.36 -3.13
CA LYS A 91 -3.33 0.52 -4.30
C LYS A 91 -4.48 0.10 -5.22
N LYS A 92 -4.56 -1.19 -5.55
CA LYS A 92 -5.68 -1.73 -6.36
C LYS A 92 -7.03 -1.54 -5.68
N ASP A 93 -7.10 -1.74 -4.36
CA ASP A 93 -8.32 -1.51 -3.60
C ASP A 93 -8.70 -0.03 -3.54
N THR A 94 -7.72 0.87 -3.55
CA THR A 94 -7.93 2.30 -3.69
C THR A 94 -8.48 2.65 -5.08
N ASP A 95 -7.88 2.11 -6.16
CA ASP A 95 -8.37 2.30 -7.54
C ASP A 95 -9.81 1.77 -7.73
N LEU A 96 -10.21 0.76 -6.95
CA LEU A 96 -11.55 0.16 -6.97
C LEU A 96 -12.53 0.82 -5.99
N HIS A 97 -12.13 1.86 -5.25
CA HIS A 97 -12.90 2.51 -4.19
C HIS A 97 -13.39 1.54 -3.09
N ASN A 98 -12.58 0.52 -2.78
CA ASN A 98 -12.79 -0.40 -1.66
C ASN A 98 -12.20 0.13 -0.34
N ILE A 99 -11.36 1.17 -0.40
CA ILE A 99 -10.84 1.88 0.76
C ILE A 99 -11.31 3.33 0.66
N GLU A 100 -12.02 3.80 1.67
CA GLU A 100 -12.43 5.20 1.76
C GLU A 100 -11.33 6.00 2.46
N TRP A 101 -10.64 6.83 1.69
CA TRP A 101 -9.53 7.64 2.18
C TRP A 101 -9.96 9.04 2.59
N LYS A 102 -9.34 9.53 3.66
CA LYS A 102 -9.47 10.89 4.15
C LYS A 102 -8.09 11.49 4.35
N ARG A 103 -7.84 12.62 3.68
CA ARG A 103 -6.65 13.45 3.93
C ARG A 103 -6.83 14.20 5.25
N ILE A 104 -5.82 14.10 6.11
CA ILE A 104 -5.74 14.79 7.40
C ILE A 104 -4.63 15.84 7.30
N PRO A 105 -4.96 17.14 7.26
CA PRO A 105 -3.96 18.20 7.18
C PRO A 105 -3.01 18.16 8.37
N LYS A 106 -1.72 18.46 8.17
CA LYS A 106 -0.74 18.43 9.27
C LYS A 106 -1.14 19.30 10.47
N GLU A 107 -1.84 20.41 10.25
CA GLU A 107 -2.30 21.33 11.30
C GLU A 107 -3.35 20.70 12.22
N TYR A 108 -4.05 19.65 11.78
CA TYR A 108 -4.95 18.87 12.63
C TYR A 108 -4.21 18.31 13.85
N TYR A 109 -2.98 17.85 13.65
CA TYR A 109 -2.19 17.22 14.71
C TYR A 109 -1.70 18.20 15.77
N GLU A 110 -1.74 19.52 15.54
CA GLU A 110 -1.49 20.51 16.60
C GLU A 110 -2.62 20.50 17.64
N LYS A 111 -3.85 20.22 17.21
CA LYS A 111 -5.00 20.02 18.12
C LYS A 111 -4.91 18.69 18.86
N VAL A 112 -4.32 17.67 18.23
CA VAL A 112 -4.04 16.39 18.89
C VAL A 112 -2.98 16.57 19.97
N LYS A 113 -1.85 17.21 19.64
CA LYS A 113 -0.75 17.50 20.57
C LYS A 113 -1.17 18.33 21.79
N SER A 114 -2.13 19.22 21.62
CA SER A 114 -2.68 20.05 22.71
C SER A 114 -3.77 19.35 23.54
N GLY A 115 -4.18 18.14 23.15
CA GLY A 115 -5.23 17.38 23.81
C GLY A 115 -6.66 17.82 23.44
N GLU A 116 -6.84 18.79 22.53
CA GLU A 116 -8.17 19.19 22.03
C GLU A 116 -8.85 18.08 21.21
N LYS A 117 -8.05 17.21 20.60
CA LYS A 117 -8.48 16.05 19.82
C LYS A 117 -7.74 14.80 20.29
N GLN A 118 -8.44 13.67 20.32
CA GLN A 118 -7.80 12.38 20.55
C GLN A 118 -7.42 11.73 19.22
N HIS A 119 -6.33 10.97 19.23
CA HIS A 119 -5.86 10.16 18.11
C HIS A 119 -5.18 8.90 18.66
N PRO A 120 -5.45 7.71 18.12
CA PRO A 120 -4.95 6.46 18.71
C PRO A 120 -3.42 6.35 18.69
N LEU A 121 -2.77 6.92 17.67
CA LEU A 121 -1.30 6.95 17.54
C LEU A 121 -0.59 8.01 18.42
N PHE A 122 -1.30 8.71 19.30
CA PHE A 122 -0.75 9.76 20.15
C PHE A 122 -0.93 9.41 21.62
N VAL A 123 0.17 9.43 22.37
CA VAL A 123 0.19 9.11 23.80
C VAL A 123 0.47 10.36 24.64
N PRO A 124 -0.03 10.45 25.89
CA PRO A 124 0.31 11.54 26.78
C PRO A 124 1.83 11.60 27.05
N ASP A 125 2.43 12.75 26.77
CA ASP A 125 3.81 13.07 27.12
C ASP A 125 3.86 13.63 28.55
N PHE A 126 4.36 12.82 29.49
CA PHE A 126 4.51 13.22 30.88
C PHE A 126 5.78 14.05 31.11
N MET A 127 5.86 15.23 30.49
CA MET A 127 6.94 16.18 30.75
C MET A 127 6.75 16.95 32.07
N GLY A 128 6.94 16.27 33.20
CA GLY A 128 7.16 16.88 34.52
C GLY A 128 5.95 17.62 35.14
N GLN A 129 6.04 17.87 36.46
CA GLN A 129 4.93 18.21 37.38
C GLN A 129 4.15 19.51 37.11
N THR A 130 4.41 20.24 36.02
CA THR A 130 3.74 21.52 35.72
C THR A 130 3.76 21.82 34.23
N LYS A 131 2.78 21.34 33.47
CA LYS A 131 2.13 21.98 32.31
C LYS A 131 1.11 21.04 31.68
N LEU A 132 0.18 21.60 30.90
CA LEU A 132 -0.90 20.90 30.20
C LEU A 132 -0.45 19.53 29.67
N GLU A 133 -1.31 18.51 29.79
CA GLU A 133 -1.14 17.23 29.10
C GLU A 133 -0.90 17.51 27.62
N GLN A 134 0.34 17.32 27.16
CA GLN A 134 0.69 17.33 25.76
C GLN A 134 0.73 15.90 25.27
N TYR A 135 0.37 15.69 24.01
CA TYR A 135 0.39 14.38 23.38
C TYR A 135 1.49 14.34 22.33
N SER A 136 2.24 13.25 22.28
CA SER A 136 3.29 13.01 21.29
C SER A 136 2.95 11.77 20.47
N TYR A 137 3.44 11.74 19.23
CA TYR A 137 3.32 10.56 18.37
C TYR A 137 4.24 9.47 18.91
N ASP A 138 3.69 8.28 19.14
CA ASP A 138 4.45 7.12 19.62
C ASP A 138 4.82 6.23 18.43
N SER A 139 6.10 6.20 18.06
CA SER A 139 6.59 5.42 16.91
C SER A 139 7.10 4.06 17.36
N ASP A 140 6.59 2.99 16.75
CA ASP A 140 7.15 1.64 16.91
C ASP A 140 8.47 1.44 16.16
N PHE A 141 8.88 2.38 15.30
CA PHE A 141 10.04 2.24 14.41
C PHE A 141 11.26 3.04 14.84
N THR A 142 11.12 3.98 15.78
CA THR A 142 12.23 4.75 16.32
C THR A 142 11.97 5.19 17.76
N THR A 143 13.04 5.36 18.53
CA THR A 143 12.99 5.96 19.87
C THR A 143 13.32 7.46 19.87
N ASP A 144 13.72 8.01 18.72
CA ASP A 144 14.02 9.43 18.58
C ASP A 144 12.72 10.25 18.51
N PRO A 145 12.71 11.53 18.92
CA PRO A 145 11.54 12.38 18.81
C PRO A 145 11.04 12.50 17.37
N VAL A 146 9.75 12.22 17.18
CA VAL A 146 9.06 12.24 15.89
C VAL A 146 8.10 13.42 15.82
N GLY A 147 8.04 14.07 14.66
CA GLY A 147 7.05 15.09 14.35
C GLY A 147 6.29 14.79 13.06
N ILE A 148 5.13 15.42 12.89
CA ILE A 148 4.38 15.38 11.63
C ILE A 148 5.05 16.30 10.61
N PHE A 149 5.40 15.76 9.46
CA PHE A 149 6.10 16.48 8.38
C PHE A 149 5.14 17.07 7.34
N ALA A 150 4.12 16.30 6.97
CA ALA A 150 3.16 16.64 5.92
C ALA A 150 1.77 16.09 6.26
N ASP A 151 0.80 16.34 5.36
CA ASP A 151 -0.54 15.77 5.48
C ASP A 151 -0.47 14.25 5.56
N CYS A 152 -1.32 13.67 6.39
CA CYS A 152 -1.41 12.24 6.61
C CYS A 152 -2.71 11.71 6.01
N PHE A 153 -2.86 10.38 5.93
CA PHE A 153 -4.05 9.76 5.35
C PHE A 153 -4.62 8.72 6.30
N GLU A 154 -5.94 8.73 6.45
CA GLU A 154 -6.72 7.71 7.17
C GLU A 154 -7.59 6.98 6.13
N GLY A 155 -7.52 5.65 6.10
CA GLY A 155 -8.31 4.80 5.21
C GLY A 155 -9.20 3.86 6.00
N ASP A 156 -10.48 3.78 5.64
CA ASP A 156 -11.40 2.78 6.18
C ASP A 156 -11.35 1.51 5.31
N MET A 157 -10.89 0.39 5.89
CA MET A 157 -10.77 -0.92 5.23
C MET A 157 -11.92 -1.86 5.61
N LEU A 158 -13.08 -1.33 5.99
CA LEU A 158 -14.29 -2.09 6.36
C LEU A 158 -13.99 -3.09 7.50
N GLU A 159 -14.05 -4.38 7.21
CA GLU A 159 -13.90 -5.47 8.18
C GLU A 159 -12.49 -5.56 8.79
N PHE A 160 -11.49 -4.95 8.16
CA PHE A 160 -10.10 -4.99 8.62
C PHE A 160 -9.72 -3.87 9.59
N GLY A 161 -10.57 -2.85 9.74
CA GLY A 161 -10.32 -1.68 10.57
C GLY A 161 -9.80 -0.48 9.78
N LYS A 162 -9.06 0.39 10.46
CA LYS A 162 -8.56 1.65 9.89
C LYS A 162 -7.07 1.58 9.61
N ILE A 163 -6.65 2.10 8.48
CA ILE A 163 -5.24 2.23 8.12
C ILE A 163 -4.80 3.69 8.17
N TYR A 164 -3.63 3.92 8.72
CA TYR A 164 -3.00 5.23 8.83
C TYR A 164 -1.73 5.26 8.00
N ILE A 165 -1.60 6.27 7.14
CA ILE A 165 -0.34 6.63 6.46
C ILE A 165 0.14 7.94 7.09
N MET A 166 1.17 7.84 7.92
CA MET A 166 1.70 8.96 8.69
C MET A 166 2.96 9.50 8.03
N ASN A 167 2.92 10.76 7.58
CA ASN A 167 4.08 11.45 7.00
C ASN A 167 4.81 12.23 8.09
N LEU A 168 5.99 11.73 8.44
CA LEU A 168 6.71 12.05 9.66
C LEU A 168 8.10 12.61 9.35
N PHE A 169 8.74 13.20 10.35
CA PHE A 169 10.18 13.43 10.37
C PHE A 169 10.74 13.00 11.72
N CYS A 170 11.94 12.40 11.71
CA CYS A 170 12.70 12.13 12.91
C CYS A 170 13.95 13.01 12.95
N ASN A 171 14.26 13.57 14.12
CA ASN A 171 15.50 14.32 14.30
C ASN A 171 16.59 13.35 14.74
N THR A 172 17.27 12.73 13.78
CA THR A 172 18.43 11.89 14.10
C THR A 172 19.60 12.78 14.54
N LYS A 173 20.41 12.29 15.47
CA LYS A 173 21.54 13.05 16.04
C LYS A 173 22.61 13.43 14.99
N ASP A 174 22.65 12.71 13.87
CA ASP A 174 23.74 12.79 12.89
C ASP A 174 23.35 13.45 11.55
N GLU A 175 22.08 13.42 11.12
CA GLU A 175 21.67 13.85 9.77
C GLU A 175 20.61 14.97 9.75
N GLY A 176 20.17 15.46 10.92
CA GLY A 176 19.08 16.43 11.02
C GLY A 176 17.71 15.80 10.86
N ALA A 177 16.70 16.61 10.52
CA ALA A 177 15.33 16.14 10.35
C ALA A 177 15.20 15.31 9.06
N THR A 178 15.03 14.00 9.19
CA THR A 178 14.85 13.07 8.07
C THR A 178 13.36 12.76 7.89
N PRO A 179 12.74 13.14 6.75
CA PRO A 179 11.35 12.79 6.47
C PRO A 179 11.22 11.30 6.17
N TYR A 180 10.14 10.69 6.63
CA TYR A 180 9.84 9.29 6.39
C TYR A 180 8.33 9.02 6.57
N THR A 181 7.88 7.83 6.20
CA THR A 181 6.47 7.45 6.27
C THR A 181 6.31 6.18 7.07
N GLU A 182 5.30 6.13 7.93
CA GLU A 182 4.87 4.92 8.63
C GLU A 182 3.45 4.53 8.18
N ILE A 183 3.20 3.23 8.11
CA ILE A 183 1.88 2.66 7.85
C ILE A 183 1.49 1.81 9.06
N ILE A 184 0.34 2.10 9.64
CA ILE A 184 -0.17 1.48 10.86
C ILE A 184 -1.62 1.05 10.64
N LEU A 185 -1.96 -0.16 11.06
CA LEU A 185 -3.33 -0.67 11.03
C LEU A 185 -3.91 -0.64 12.45
N GLU A 186 -5.02 0.04 12.63
CA GLU A 186 -5.86 -0.03 13.82
C GLU A 186 -6.94 -1.07 13.61
N GLN A 187 -6.87 -2.16 14.37
CA GLN A 187 -7.94 -3.14 14.46
C GLN A 187 -8.88 -2.74 15.60
N PRO A 188 -10.20 -2.63 15.34
CA PRO A 188 -11.16 -2.34 16.39
C PRO A 188 -11.30 -3.51 17.35
N GLU A 189 -11.85 -3.25 18.53
CA GLU A 189 -12.27 -4.28 19.48
C GLU A 189 -13.31 -5.20 18.82
N GLN A 190 -13.14 -6.52 18.94
CA GLN A 190 -14.02 -7.50 18.34
C GLN A 190 -14.50 -8.54 19.36
N GLU A 191 -15.80 -8.80 19.36
CA GLU A 191 -16.42 -9.81 20.21
C GLU A 191 -16.44 -11.17 19.48
N TYR A 192 -15.76 -12.16 20.06
CA TYR A 192 -15.73 -13.53 19.57
C TYR A 192 -16.49 -14.46 20.52
N GLU A 193 -16.83 -15.68 20.06
CA GLU A 193 -17.53 -16.69 20.87
C GLU A 193 -16.87 -16.99 22.23
N HIS A 194 -15.56 -16.72 22.37
CA HIS A 194 -14.76 -17.07 23.55
C HIS A 194 -14.23 -15.84 24.33
N GLY A 195 -14.71 -14.63 24.02
CA GLY A 195 -14.34 -13.40 24.71
C GLY A 195 -14.17 -12.19 23.79
N MET A 196 -13.88 -11.04 24.37
CA MET A 196 -13.54 -9.82 23.62
C MET A 196 -12.04 -9.77 23.36
N GLU A 197 -11.64 -9.51 22.11
CA GLU A 197 -10.27 -9.09 21.80
C GLU A 197 -10.20 -7.56 21.81
N GLU A 198 -9.34 -7.01 22.67
CA GLU A 198 -9.09 -5.57 22.73
C GLU A 198 -8.57 -5.04 21.38
N GLY A 199 -9.00 -3.83 21.03
CA GLY A 199 -8.48 -3.13 19.86
C GLY A 199 -6.97 -2.92 19.96
N ARG A 200 -6.27 -2.99 18.83
CA ARG A 200 -4.81 -2.89 18.79
C ARG A 200 -4.31 -2.13 17.58
N LEU A 201 -3.17 -1.48 17.77
CA LEU A 201 -2.38 -0.86 16.72
C LEU A 201 -1.31 -1.85 16.24
N ILE A 202 -1.22 -2.05 14.94
CA ILE A 202 -0.28 -2.95 14.30
C ILE A 202 0.62 -2.13 13.38
N PRO A 203 1.90 -1.93 13.74
CA PRO A 203 2.86 -1.29 12.86
C PRO A 203 3.13 -2.19 11.65
N ILE A 204 2.76 -1.74 10.45
CA ILE A 204 2.91 -2.53 9.21
C ILE A 204 4.31 -2.32 8.63
N CYS A 205 4.69 -1.08 8.37
CA CYS A 205 6.01 -0.76 7.84
C CYS A 205 6.38 0.72 8.02
N SER A 206 7.67 1.01 7.85
CA SER A 206 8.23 2.35 7.83
C SER A 206 9.22 2.49 6.68
N THR A 207 9.39 3.69 6.11
CA THR A 207 10.48 3.99 5.17
C THR A 207 11.80 4.36 5.86
N LEU A 208 11.83 4.39 7.19
CA LEU A 208 13.04 4.70 7.95
C LEU A 208 14.11 3.59 7.84
N GLY A 209 15.38 3.98 7.72
CA GLY A 209 16.52 3.07 7.71
C GLY A 209 16.44 2.00 6.61
N LYS A 210 16.36 0.71 6.99
CA LYS A 210 16.25 -0.40 6.02
C LYS A 210 14.93 -0.41 5.25
N GLY A 211 13.94 0.33 5.73
CA GLY A 211 12.62 0.48 5.12
C GLY A 211 12.59 1.36 3.86
N GLN A 212 13.69 2.07 3.54
CA GLN A 212 13.77 2.95 2.36
C GLN A 212 13.42 2.24 1.05
N ALA A 213 13.63 0.92 0.95
CA ALA A 213 13.24 0.14 -0.21
C ALA A 213 11.72 0.13 -0.48
N LEU A 214 10.89 0.47 0.51
CA LEU A 214 9.43 0.57 0.39
C LEU A 214 8.96 1.93 -0.13
N GLU A 215 9.81 2.96 -0.08
CA GLU A 215 9.46 4.34 -0.41
C GLU A 215 8.80 4.49 -1.79
N PRO A 216 9.31 3.86 -2.88
CA PRO A 216 8.65 3.97 -4.19
C PRO A 216 7.21 3.45 -4.19
N TYR A 217 6.94 2.38 -3.43
CA TYR A 217 5.64 1.73 -3.40
C TYR A 217 4.63 2.47 -2.53
N ILE A 218 5.10 3.04 -1.42
CA ILE A 218 4.29 3.91 -0.57
C ILE A 218 3.97 5.20 -1.32
N ASN A 219 4.94 5.79 -2.05
CA ASN A 219 4.68 6.97 -2.88
C ASN A 219 3.69 6.67 -4.01
N GLU A 220 3.75 5.50 -4.64
CA GLU A 220 2.73 5.08 -5.62
C GLU A 220 1.33 4.97 -5.00
N LEU A 221 1.22 4.44 -3.78
CA LEU A 221 -0.05 4.38 -3.05
C LEU A 221 -0.56 5.78 -2.71
N ILE A 222 0.27 6.66 -2.17
CA ILE A 222 -0.09 8.06 -1.87
C ILE A 222 -0.57 8.75 -3.15
N ASN A 223 0.20 8.71 -4.23
CA ASN A 223 -0.21 9.27 -5.51
C ASN A 223 -1.54 8.67 -6.02
N CYS A 224 -1.82 7.41 -5.73
CA CYS A 224 -3.11 6.80 -6.03
C CYS A 224 -4.24 7.47 -5.23
N ILE A 225 -4.08 7.58 -3.91
CA ILE A 225 -5.02 8.23 -3.01
C ILE A 225 -5.30 9.67 -3.46
N GLU A 226 -4.26 10.45 -3.76
CA GLU A 226 -4.40 11.85 -4.15
C GLU A 226 -5.14 12.03 -5.48
N ARG A 227 -4.95 11.11 -6.44
CA ARG A 227 -5.71 11.13 -7.70
C ARG A 227 -7.20 10.91 -7.47
N HIS A 228 -7.56 10.01 -6.54
CA HIS A 228 -8.94 9.68 -6.22
C HIS A 228 -9.61 10.64 -5.23
N GLU A 229 -8.86 11.54 -4.59
CA GLU A 229 -9.44 12.62 -3.76
C GLU A 229 -10.28 13.60 -4.59
N ALA A 230 -9.97 13.75 -5.89
CA ALA A 230 -10.72 14.57 -6.83
C ALA A 230 -11.92 13.85 -7.46
N ASP A 231 -12.05 12.54 -7.24
CA ASP A 231 -13.15 11.76 -7.81
C ASP A 231 -14.46 12.00 -7.04
N VAL A 232 -15.57 11.83 -7.75
CA VAL A 232 -16.90 11.92 -7.12
C VAL A 232 -17.10 10.70 -6.23
N ASN A 233 -16.90 10.89 -4.93
CA ASN A 233 -17.12 9.83 -3.93
C ASN A 233 -18.61 9.64 -3.66
N LEU A 234 -19.11 8.44 -3.96
CA LEU A 234 -20.43 7.97 -3.59
C LEU A 234 -20.28 6.96 -2.44
N ASN A 235 -20.96 7.21 -1.32
CA ASN A 235 -20.98 6.27 -0.20
C ASN A 235 -21.79 5.01 -0.56
N SER A 236 -21.69 3.96 0.26
CA SER A 236 -22.33 2.66 0.00
C SER A 236 -23.85 2.75 -0.16
N GLU A 237 -24.51 3.64 0.59
CA GLU A 237 -25.94 3.90 0.49
C GLU A 237 -26.30 4.55 -0.85
N GLN A 238 -25.55 5.59 -1.26
CA GLN A 238 -25.71 6.26 -2.55
C GLN A 238 -25.47 5.29 -3.71
N LYS A 239 -24.41 4.48 -3.65
CA LYS A 239 -24.11 3.43 -4.65
C LYS A 239 -25.25 2.42 -4.75
N SER A 240 -25.81 2.00 -3.62
CA SER A 240 -26.95 1.07 -3.55
C SER A 240 -28.21 1.66 -4.18
N ILE A 241 -28.57 2.90 -3.83
CA ILE A 241 -29.72 3.61 -4.39
C ILE A 241 -29.57 3.82 -5.91
N ILE A 242 -28.38 4.25 -6.37
CA ILE A 242 -28.10 4.46 -7.79
C ILE A 242 -28.21 3.13 -8.54
N SER A 243 -27.65 2.04 -8.00
CA SER A 243 -27.73 0.71 -8.61
C SER A 243 -29.18 0.21 -8.70
N ALA A 244 -29.98 0.44 -7.65
CA ALA A 244 -31.40 0.10 -7.64
C ALA A 244 -32.19 0.90 -8.70
N TYR A 245 -31.90 2.19 -8.86
CA TYR A 245 -32.50 3.02 -9.91
C TYR A 245 -32.12 2.53 -11.31
N MET A 246 -30.83 2.28 -11.56
CA MET A 246 -30.34 1.82 -12.87
C MET A 246 -30.95 0.47 -13.26
N ASN A 247 -31.10 -0.45 -12.31
CA ASN A 247 -31.73 -1.75 -12.52
C ASN A 247 -33.26 -1.68 -12.65
N ALA A 248 -33.91 -0.67 -12.05
CA ALA A 248 -35.34 -0.43 -12.26
C ALA A 248 -35.63 0.15 -13.65
N CYS A 249 -34.65 0.76 -14.30
CA CYS A 249 -34.76 1.31 -15.66
C CYS A 249 -34.40 0.33 -16.79
N THR A 250 -33.98 -0.91 -16.50
CA THR A 250 -33.65 -1.89 -17.54
C THR A 250 -34.85 -2.62 -18.15
N ASP A 251 -36.08 -2.23 -17.82
CA ASP A 251 -37.33 -2.74 -18.43
C ASP A 251 -37.79 -1.95 -19.68
N ASP A 252 -36.90 -1.20 -20.34
CA ASP A 252 -37.16 -0.77 -21.71
C ASP A 252 -36.77 -1.91 -22.68
N GLU A 253 -37.63 -2.93 -22.74
CA GLU A 253 -37.80 -3.71 -23.97
C GLU A 253 -37.96 -2.69 -25.11
N LEU A 254 -36.96 -2.58 -25.99
CA LEU A 254 -37.12 -1.85 -27.24
C LEU A 254 -38.33 -2.43 -27.95
N PRO A 255 -39.45 -1.69 -28.09
CA PRO A 255 -40.52 -2.15 -28.96
C PRO A 255 -39.98 -1.85 -30.35
N PHE A 256 -39.51 -2.84 -31.09
CA PHE A 256 -39.65 -2.95 -32.55
C PHE A 256 -38.86 -4.19 -33.03
N ASN A 257 -39.64 -5.23 -33.36
CA ASN A 257 -39.41 -6.04 -34.56
C ASN A 257 -39.38 -5.15 -35.80
#